data_AF-A0A7C3D9N6-F1
#
_entry.id   AF-A0A7C3D9N6-F1
#
_cell.length_a   1.000
_cell.length_b   1.000
_cell.length_c   1.000
_cell.angle_alpha   90.00
_cell.angle_beta   90.00
_cell.angle_gamma   90.00
#
_symmetry.space_group_name_H-M   'P 1'
#
loop_
_entity.id
_entity.type
_entity.pdbx_description
1 polymer ?
#
loop_
_entity_poly.entity_id
_entity_poly.type
_entity_poly.pdbx_seq_one_letter_code
_entity_poly.pdbx_strand_id
1 'polypeptide(L)'
;MRFLLNNEEVAEKLPPGTLVLDYLRRIRGLTGTKEGCREGDCGACTVLLGTLQGDKVHYKAVPSCMLPLGSVAGKHLVTIEGLTAADPTPVQRAIVDEGASQCGFCTPGVVLSLTGFLLDAEALQPEQAVSALDGNICRCTGYAAIKRAARRAAAEAQALLQRPEALNNGRLAVLVRGGYLPAYFLEIPQRLHDLQEKVIPAGLHPAALPVAGGTDLLVQKPEELLQKPLRFLEQESDLTGVRCEEGTCVIGAATTVAELQGSSDLARPVPELPEYLGLFASTLVRNRATVGGNLVNASPIGDLSVMLLALGAEVLLSSGRTVPLERFFLAYKKLNLRRGEIVRAVRFKVPDAPYTFHFEKISKRRHLDIASVNSAALIKLDRENKVALCRISAGGVAPVPLLLKKAPEFLLRARLSEQIVLQTAALAATEVSPITDVRGSAEYKRLLLRQLVVAHFVPTGLAEIEPHALFASSNPNLTAQ
;
A
#
# COMPACT_ATOMS: atom_id res chain seq x y z
N MET A 1 -7.44 -22.32 -15.44
CA MET A 1 -6.46 -21.22 -15.62
C MET A 1 -5.08 -21.79 -15.88
N ARG A 2 -4.20 -21.07 -16.59
CA ARG A 2 -2.80 -21.46 -16.82
C ARG A 2 -1.84 -20.38 -16.33
N PHE A 3 -0.71 -20.77 -15.76
CA PHE A 3 0.34 -19.90 -15.22
C PHE A 3 1.67 -20.63 -15.15
N LEU A 4 2.78 -19.92 -14.95
CA LEU A 4 4.08 -20.52 -14.66
C LEU A 4 4.25 -20.61 -13.14
N LEU A 5 4.53 -21.79 -12.60
CA LEU A 5 4.90 -22.00 -11.20
C LEU A 5 6.36 -22.42 -11.13
N ASN A 6 7.22 -21.56 -10.60
CA ASN A 6 8.66 -21.73 -10.70
C ASN A 6 9.03 -22.02 -12.17
N ASN A 7 9.76 -23.10 -12.45
CA ASN A 7 10.13 -23.47 -13.83
C ASN A 7 9.04 -24.24 -14.61
N GLU A 8 7.85 -24.48 -14.06
CA GLU A 8 6.83 -25.36 -14.67
C GLU A 8 5.64 -24.57 -15.25
N GLU A 9 5.15 -24.91 -16.44
CA GLU A 9 3.82 -24.45 -16.90
C GLU A 9 2.75 -25.33 -16.24
N VAL A 10 1.79 -24.69 -15.56
CA VAL A 10 0.73 -25.36 -14.82
C VAL A 10 -0.62 -25.01 -15.39
N ALA A 11 -1.48 -26.01 -15.56
CA ALA A 11 -2.90 -25.84 -15.90
C ALA A 11 -3.78 -26.35 -14.76
N GLU A 12 -4.56 -25.45 -14.16
CA GLU A 12 -5.36 -25.73 -12.96
C GLU A 12 -6.85 -25.47 -13.17
N LYS A 13 -7.70 -26.31 -12.56
CA LYS A 13 -9.18 -26.23 -12.61
C LYS A 13 -9.82 -25.94 -11.25
N LEU A 14 -9.02 -25.66 -10.22
CA LEU A 14 -9.51 -25.22 -8.91
C LEU A 14 -10.32 -23.93 -8.99
N PRO A 15 -11.21 -23.68 -8.00
CA PRO A 15 -11.93 -22.42 -7.92
C PRO A 15 -11.00 -21.19 -7.92
N PRO A 16 -11.33 -20.11 -8.65
CA PRO A 16 -10.46 -18.92 -8.73
C PRO A 16 -10.16 -18.26 -7.38
N GLY A 17 -11.06 -18.40 -6.40
CA GLY A 17 -10.89 -17.89 -5.04
C GLY A 17 -9.99 -18.75 -4.14
N THR A 18 -9.48 -19.90 -4.60
CA THR A 18 -8.51 -20.69 -3.83
C THR A 18 -7.28 -19.85 -3.50
N LEU A 19 -6.90 -19.77 -2.23
CA LEU A 19 -5.71 -19.02 -1.83
C LEU A 19 -4.44 -19.73 -2.29
N VAL A 20 -3.50 -18.97 -2.85
CA VAL A 20 -2.23 -19.50 -3.35
C VAL A 20 -1.45 -20.19 -2.24
N LEU A 21 -1.49 -19.70 -1.00
CA LEU A 21 -0.86 -20.37 0.14
C LEU A 21 -1.35 -21.81 0.33
N ASP A 22 -2.67 -22.01 0.28
CA ASP A 22 -3.28 -23.33 0.46
C ASP A 22 -2.99 -24.23 -0.74
N TYR A 23 -3.05 -23.69 -1.96
CA TYR A 23 -2.67 -24.40 -3.18
C TYR A 23 -1.22 -24.92 -3.13
N LEU A 24 -0.26 -24.04 -2.83
CA LEU A 24 1.17 -24.39 -2.78
C LEU A 24 1.43 -25.49 -1.75
N ARG A 25 0.90 -25.32 -0.53
CA ARG A 25 1.23 -26.19 0.60
C ARG A 25 0.47 -27.51 0.58
N ARG A 26 -0.83 -27.47 0.32
CA ARG A 26 -1.74 -28.62 0.51
C ARG A 26 -1.94 -29.42 -0.78
N ILE A 27 -1.83 -28.77 -1.94
CA ILE A 27 -2.10 -29.41 -3.24
C ILE A 27 -0.79 -29.71 -3.96
N ARG A 28 0.16 -28.77 -3.98
CA ARG A 28 1.46 -28.95 -4.67
C ARG A 28 2.58 -29.51 -3.80
N GLY A 29 2.40 -29.56 -2.48
CA GLY A 29 3.44 -30.02 -1.55
C GLY A 29 4.67 -29.09 -1.45
N LEU A 30 4.59 -27.87 -1.98
CA LEU A 30 5.63 -26.84 -1.90
C LEU A 30 5.51 -26.13 -0.54
N THR A 31 6.13 -26.72 0.48
CA THR A 31 5.95 -26.33 1.88
C THR A 31 6.93 -25.25 2.36
N GLY A 32 7.84 -24.77 1.51
CA GLY A 32 8.79 -23.72 1.80
C GLY A 32 8.11 -22.39 2.14
N THR A 33 7.05 -22.02 1.41
CA THR A 33 6.16 -20.91 1.77
C THR A 33 5.38 -21.26 3.05
N LYS A 34 5.42 -20.37 4.06
CA LYS A 34 4.89 -20.67 5.39
C LYS A 34 3.58 -19.95 5.69
N GLU A 35 2.75 -20.59 6.49
CA GLU A 35 1.54 -19.99 7.06
C GLU A 35 1.89 -19.41 8.45
N GLY A 36 1.73 -18.10 8.61
CA GLY A 36 2.01 -17.41 9.88
C GLY A 36 0.77 -16.75 10.49
N CYS A 37 0.31 -15.64 9.89
CA CYS A 37 -0.82 -14.84 10.40
C CYS A 37 -2.12 -14.99 9.59
N ARG A 38 -2.05 -15.38 8.31
CA ARG A 38 -3.18 -15.40 7.34
C ARG A 38 -3.86 -14.05 7.04
N GLU A 39 -3.27 -12.93 7.43
CA GLU A 39 -3.85 -11.59 7.20
C GLU A 39 -2.88 -10.59 6.51
N GLY A 40 -1.73 -11.08 6.03
CA GLY A 40 -0.77 -10.27 5.28
C GLY A 40 0.30 -9.55 6.12
N ASP A 41 0.21 -9.62 7.45
CA ASP A 41 1.06 -8.83 8.35
C ASP A 41 2.48 -9.38 8.54
N CYS A 42 2.67 -10.71 8.51
CA CYS A 42 3.95 -11.30 8.91
C CYS A 42 4.94 -11.58 7.78
N GLY A 43 4.48 -11.63 6.52
CA GLY A 43 5.32 -11.90 5.35
C GLY A 43 5.93 -13.31 5.26
N ALA A 44 5.61 -14.24 6.17
CA ALA A 44 6.13 -15.62 6.11
C ALA A 44 5.65 -16.40 4.86
N CYS A 45 4.53 -15.95 4.29
CA CYS A 45 3.90 -16.52 3.10
C CYS A 45 4.29 -15.80 1.79
N THR A 46 5.34 -14.97 1.80
CA THR A 46 5.73 -14.18 0.62
C THR A 46 6.03 -15.10 -0.57
N VAL A 47 5.57 -14.68 -1.74
CA VAL A 47 5.87 -15.23 -3.07
C VAL A 47 6.17 -14.08 -4.02
N LEU A 48 6.86 -14.32 -5.13
CA LEU A 48 7.00 -13.32 -6.19
C LEU A 48 5.96 -13.58 -7.28
N LEU A 49 5.37 -12.50 -7.76
CA LEU A 49 4.46 -12.52 -8.90
C LEU A 49 5.06 -11.70 -10.04
N GLY A 50 5.54 -12.40 -11.07
CA GLY A 50 6.06 -11.86 -12.32
C GLY A 50 4.94 -11.62 -13.33
N THR A 51 4.78 -10.37 -13.78
CA THR A 51 3.82 -10.01 -14.82
C THR A 51 4.56 -9.46 -16.03
N LEU A 52 4.23 -9.95 -17.23
CA LEU A 52 4.80 -9.44 -18.47
C LEU A 52 4.16 -8.08 -18.81
N GLN A 53 4.99 -7.06 -19.02
CA GLN A 53 4.60 -5.74 -19.51
C GLN A 53 5.56 -5.35 -20.64
N GLY A 54 5.05 -5.26 -21.87
CA GLY A 54 5.89 -5.26 -23.06
C GLY A 54 6.76 -6.52 -23.08
N ASP A 55 8.07 -6.36 -23.30
CA ASP A 55 9.03 -7.47 -23.34
C ASP A 55 9.71 -7.77 -21.99
N LYS A 56 9.27 -7.10 -20.91
CA LYS A 56 9.89 -7.21 -19.59
C LYS A 56 8.94 -7.82 -18.57
N VAL A 57 9.49 -8.63 -17.68
CA VAL A 57 8.74 -9.22 -16.56
C VAL A 57 9.03 -8.43 -15.31
N HIS A 58 7.98 -7.81 -14.76
CA HIS A 58 8.04 -7.07 -13.51
C HIS A 58 7.62 -7.97 -12.35
N TYR A 59 8.45 -8.01 -11.31
CA TYR A 59 8.24 -8.89 -10.15
C TYR A 59 7.86 -8.10 -8.92
N LYS A 60 6.71 -8.42 -8.35
CA LYS A 60 6.27 -7.87 -7.05
C LYS A 60 6.24 -8.99 -6.00
N ALA A 61 6.81 -8.72 -4.84
CA ALA A 61 6.65 -9.57 -3.66
C ALA A 61 5.24 -9.36 -3.06
N VAL A 62 4.50 -10.45 -2.85
CA VAL A 62 3.09 -10.41 -2.41
C VAL A 62 2.80 -11.52 -1.38
N PRO A 63 1.83 -11.33 -0.48
CA PRO A 63 1.45 -12.35 0.50
C PRO A 63 0.54 -13.40 -0.13
N SER A 64 0.99 -14.66 -0.23
CA SER A 64 0.19 -15.74 -0.83
C SER A 64 -1.07 -16.10 -0.02
N CYS A 65 -1.16 -15.73 1.26
CA CYS A 65 -2.35 -15.97 2.09
C CYS A 65 -3.55 -15.09 1.73
N MET A 66 -3.35 -14.07 0.88
CA MET A 66 -4.41 -13.19 0.38
C MET A 66 -4.33 -13.05 -1.15
N LEU A 67 -3.62 -13.95 -1.83
CA LEU A 67 -3.54 -14.00 -3.28
C LEU A 67 -4.49 -15.10 -3.77
N PRO A 68 -5.59 -14.76 -4.45
CA PRO A 68 -6.46 -15.77 -5.03
C PRO A 68 -5.80 -16.33 -6.29
N LEU A 69 -5.93 -17.63 -6.51
CA LEU A 69 -5.27 -18.34 -7.60
C LEU A 69 -5.65 -17.78 -8.98
N GLY A 70 -6.90 -17.32 -9.12
CA GLY A 70 -7.38 -16.66 -10.35
C GLY A 70 -6.56 -15.43 -10.75
N SER A 71 -6.00 -14.67 -9.80
CA SER A 71 -5.14 -13.50 -10.08
C SER A 71 -3.75 -13.87 -10.60
N VAL A 72 -3.39 -15.17 -10.59
CA VAL A 72 -2.09 -15.70 -11.06
C VAL A 72 -2.14 -16.15 -12.52
N ALA A 73 -3.33 -16.28 -13.11
CA ALA A 73 -3.49 -16.66 -14.52
C ALA A 73 -2.63 -15.76 -15.44
N GLY A 74 -1.88 -16.38 -16.35
CA GLY A 74 -1.00 -15.68 -17.30
C GLY A 74 0.27 -15.08 -16.69
N LYS A 75 0.61 -15.39 -15.43
CA LYS A 75 1.75 -14.81 -14.70
C LYS A 75 2.75 -15.88 -14.28
N HIS A 76 3.92 -15.43 -13.80
CA HIS A 76 4.93 -16.28 -13.19
C HIS A 76 4.85 -16.18 -11.66
N LEU A 77 4.50 -17.28 -11.00
CA LEU A 77 4.47 -17.41 -9.55
C LEU A 77 5.76 -18.11 -9.08
N VAL A 78 6.55 -17.44 -8.25
CA VAL A 78 7.82 -17.96 -7.73
C VAL A 78 7.74 -18.17 -6.23
N THR A 79 8.07 -19.38 -5.79
CA THR A 79 8.24 -19.75 -4.38
C THR A 79 9.71 -19.85 -4.01
N ILE A 80 10.03 -20.14 -2.75
CA ILE A 80 11.42 -20.29 -2.31
C ILE A 80 12.11 -21.47 -3.00
N GLU A 81 11.36 -22.54 -3.29
CA GLU A 81 11.81 -23.70 -4.07
C GLU A 81 12.14 -23.33 -5.51
N GLY A 82 11.48 -22.30 -6.06
CA GLY A 82 11.78 -21.76 -7.38
C GLY A 82 13.14 -21.06 -7.46
N LEU A 83 13.74 -20.71 -6.32
CA LEU A 83 15.09 -20.14 -6.24
C LEU A 83 16.16 -21.21 -5.95
N THR A 84 15.76 -22.47 -5.71
CA THR A 84 16.70 -23.54 -5.41
C THR A 84 17.58 -23.84 -6.63
N ALA A 85 18.88 -23.73 -6.43
CA ALA A 85 19.92 -24.16 -7.36
C ALA A 85 20.85 -25.16 -6.64
N ALA A 86 21.88 -25.67 -7.34
CA ALA A 86 22.89 -26.54 -6.74
C ALA A 86 23.59 -25.89 -5.54
N ASP A 87 23.83 -24.57 -5.64
CA ASP A 87 24.39 -23.73 -4.59
C ASP A 87 23.35 -22.75 -4.04
N PRO A 88 23.46 -22.34 -2.76
CA PRO A 88 22.67 -21.24 -2.23
C PRO A 88 22.90 -19.95 -3.02
N THR A 89 21.84 -19.21 -3.32
CA THR A 89 21.94 -17.89 -3.96
C THR A 89 22.72 -16.92 -3.07
N PRO A 90 23.35 -15.87 -3.60
CA PRO A 90 24.01 -14.85 -2.79
C PRO A 90 23.11 -14.24 -1.71
N VAL A 91 21.80 -14.10 -1.95
CA VAL A 91 20.84 -13.67 -0.91
C VAL A 91 20.76 -14.69 0.22
N GLN A 92 20.63 -15.98 -0.08
CA GLN A 92 20.59 -17.04 0.92
C GLN A 92 21.91 -17.14 1.68
N ARG A 93 23.05 -17.01 0.99
CA ARG A 93 24.38 -17.02 1.59
C ARG A 93 24.59 -15.83 2.53
N ALA A 94 24.19 -14.62 2.13
CA ALA A 94 24.25 -13.45 3.01
C ALA A 94 23.41 -13.65 4.29
N ILE A 95 22.25 -14.30 4.20
CA ILE A 95 21.44 -14.64 5.38
C ILE A 95 22.17 -15.61 6.32
N VAL A 96 22.85 -16.61 5.77
CA VAL A 96 23.62 -17.59 6.56
C VAL A 96 24.84 -16.92 7.20
N ASP A 97 25.67 -16.24 6.42
CA ASP A 97 26.93 -15.64 6.86
C ASP A 97 26.72 -14.59 7.97
N GLU A 98 25.64 -13.81 7.90
CA GLU A 98 25.35 -12.75 8.87
C GLU A 98 24.64 -13.25 10.14
N GLY A 99 24.33 -14.55 10.22
CA GLY A 99 23.53 -15.13 11.31
C GLY A 99 22.08 -14.64 11.31
N ALA A 100 21.53 -14.34 10.13
CA ALA A 100 20.21 -13.73 9.97
C ALA A 100 19.03 -14.72 10.01
N SER A 101 19.29 -15.97 10.37
CA SER A 101 18.27 -17.02 10.54
C SER A 101 18.51 -17.81 11.82
N GLN A 102 17.48 -17.93 12.67
CA GLN A 102 17.49 -18.76 13.88
C GLN A 102 16.49 -19.92 13.73
N CYS A 103 15.21 -19.71 14.06
CA CYS A 103 14.17 -20.73 13.87
C CYS A 103 13.87 -21.04 12.40
N GLY A 104 14.31 -20.18 11.47
CA GLY A 104 14.13 -20.37 10.02
C GLY A 104 12.73 -20.09 9.46
N PHE A 105 11.71 -19.88 10.31
CA PHE A 105 10.32 -19.83 9.83
C PHE A 105 10.01 -18.62 8.94
N CYS A 106 10.55 -17.44 9.26
CA CYS A 106 10.36 -16.23 8.44
C CYS A 106 11.33 -16.15 7.25
N THR A 107 12.39 -16.97 7.25
CA THR A 107 13.52 -16.85 6.33
C THR A 107 13.12 -16.97 4.86
N PRO A 108 12.25 -17.91 4.43
CA PRO A 108 11.78 -17.97 3.05
C PRO A 108 11.15 -16.66 2.57
N GLY A 109 10.34 -16.03 3.43
CA GLY A 109 9.69 -14.77 3.10
C GLY A 109 10.66 -13.61 2.97
N VAL A 110 11.66 -13.54 3.85
CA VAL A 110 12.74 -12.53 3.78
C VAL A 110 13.55 -12.69 2.49
N VAL A 111 13.93 -13.92 2.14
CA VAL A 111 14.67 -14.20 0.90
C VAL A 111 13.89 -13.73 -0.32
N LEU A 112 12.61 -14.10 -0.42
CA LEU A 112 11.78 -13.71 -1.56
C LEU A 112 11.54 -12.19 -1.63
N SER A 113 11.31 -11.51 -0.51
CA SER A 113 11.20 -10.04 -0.50
C SER A 113 12.48 -9.37 -1.02
N LEU A 114 13.66 -9.83 -0.58
CA LEU A 114 14.94 -9.31 -1.08
C LEU A 114 15.13 -9.62 -2.56
N THR A 115 14.85 -10.85 -3.01
CA THR A 115 14.94 -11.22 -4.43
C THR A 115 14.00 -10.36 -5.29
N GLY A 116 12.78 -10.08 -4.83
CA GLY A 116 11.86 -9.18 -5.51
C GLY A 116 12.40 -7.75 -5.62
N PHE A 117 12.99 -7.22 -4.55
CA PHE A 117 13.68 -5.93 -4.56
C PHE A 117 14.82 -5.90 -5.60
N LEU A 118 15.68 -6.93 -5.63
CA LEU A 118 16.79 -6.99 -6.58
C LEU A 118 16.34 -7.06 -8.05
N LEU A 119 15.18 -7.69 -8.31
CA LEU A 119 14.60 -7.79 -9.65
C LEU A 119 14.06 -6.44 -10.15
N ASP A 120 13.28 -5.72 -9.35
CA ASP A 120 12.38 -4.67 -9.87
C ASP A 120 12.68 -3.25 -9.35
N ALA A 121 13.49 -3.07 -8.31
CA ALA A 121 13.78 -1.72 -7.77
C ALA A 121 14.55 -0.85 -8.76
N GLU A 122 14.27 0.45 -8.84
CA GLU A 122 14.96 1.36 -9.76
C GLU A 122 16.48 1.36 -9.52
N ALA A 123 16.89 1.49 -8.26
CA ALA A 123 18.28 1.36 -7.80
C ALA A 123 18.38 0.37 -6.63
N LEU A 124 19.51 -0.33 -6.51
CA LEU A 124 19.73 -1.32 -5.46
C LEU A 124 20.42 -0.69 -4.24
N GLN A 125 19.85 0.39 -3.71
CA GLN A 125 20.42 1.05 -2.55
C GLN A 125 20.27 0.20 -1.27
N PRO A 126 21.32 0.07 -0.43
CA PRO A 126 21.28 -0.79 0.75
C PRO A 126 20.11 -0.51 1.72
N GLU A 127 19.75 0.76 1.95
CA GLU A 127 18.63 1.11 2.85
C GLU A 127 17.25 0.84 2.22
N GLN A 128 17.14 0.89 0.88
CA GLN A 128 15.91 0.48 0.20
C GLN A 128 15.71 -1.03 0.31
N ALA A 129 16.79 -1.82 0.31
CA ALA A 129 16.71 -3.27 0.57
C ALA A 129 16.19 -3.58 1.98
N VAL A 130 16.58 -2.79 2.98
CA VAL A 130 16.01 -2.88 4.34
C VAL A 130 14.54 -2.49 4.35
N SER A 131 14.17 -1.44 3.61
CA SER A 131 12.80 -0.96 3.52
C SER A 131 11.88 -1.96 2.81
N ALA A 132 12.39 -2.72 1.84
CA ALA A 132 11.66 -3.80 1.17
C ALA A 132 11.26 -4.95 2.11
N LEU A 133 11.87 -5.03 3.31
CA LEU A 133 11.54 -5.98 4.36
C LEU A 133 10.51 -5.46 5.37
N ASP A 134 9.89 -4.30 5.11
CA ASP A 134 8.87 -3.71 5.98
C ASP A 134 7.63 -4.59 6.19
N GLY A 135 7.46 -5.65 5.39
CA GLY A 135 6.41 -6.66 5.51
C GLY A 135 6.81 -8.00 6.13
N ASN A 136 8.06 -8.15 6.60
CA ASN A 136 8.59 -9.42 7.08
C ASN A 136 8.87 -9.39 8.59
N ILE A 137 8.06 -10.08 9.38
CA ILE A 137 8.21 -10.13 10.84
C ILE A 137 9.11 -11.30 11.26
N CYS A 138 10.12 -11.01 12.05
CA CYS A 138 10.96 -12.00 12.72
C CYS A 138 10.90 -11.83 14.24
N ARG A 139 10.62 -12.92 14.95
CA ARG A 139 10.56 -12.91 16.42
C ARG A 139 11.89 -13.24 17.10
N CYS A 140 12.82 -13.87 16.39
CA CYS A 140 14.02 -14.47 16.98
C CYS A 140 15.27 -13.60 16.84
N THR A 141 15.50 -12.98 15.68
CA THR A 141 16.80 -12.36 15.35
C THR A 141 16.97 -10.92 15.83
N GLY A 142 15.90 -10.25 16.25
CA GLY A 142 15.93 -8.81 16.54
C GLY A 142 16.25 -7.92 15.32
N TYR A 143 16.16 -8.45 14.09
CA TYR A 143 16.38 -7.78 12.81
C TYR A 143 17.78 -7.27 12.48
N ALA A 144 18.68 -7.07 13.46
CA ALA A 144 20.00 -6.49 13.19
C ALA A 144 20.80 -7.29 12.16
N ALA A 145 20.84 -8.62 12.30
CA ALA A 145 21.48 -9.52 11.34
C ALA A 145 20.79 -9.53 9.97
N ILE A 146 19.46 -9.52 9.94
CA ILE A 146 18.67 -9.45 8.70
C ILE A 146 18.98 -8.17 7.93
N LYS A 147 19.09 -7.03 8.63
CA LYS A 147 19.43 -5.75 8.00
C LYS A 147 20.84 -5.75 7.41
N ARG A 148 21.82 -6.36 8.09
CA ARG A 148 23.18 -6.52 7.53
C ARG A 148 23.18 -7.39 6.28
N ALA A 149 22.48 -8.53 6.32
CA ALA A 149 22.35 -9.42 5.16
C ALA A 149 21.68 -8.71 3.97
N ALA A 150 20.60 -7.96 4.21
CA ALA A 150 19.91 -7.19 3.17
C ALA A 150 20.84 -6.15 2.52
N ARG A 151 21.55 -5.36 3.33
CA ARG A 151 22.49 -4.34 2.84
C ARG A 151 23.63 -4.97 2.03
N ARG A 152 24.21 -6.06 2.53
CA ARG A 152 25.28 -6.80 1.85
C ARG A 152 24.82 -7.34 0.50
N ALA A 153 23.69 -8.05 0.47
CA ALA A 153 23.15 -8.62 -0.76
C ALA A 153 22.85 -7.55 -1.82
N ALA A 154 22.28 -6.40 -1.39
CA ALA A 154 22.02 -5.27 -2.27
C ALA A 154 23.29 -4.60 -2.80
N ALA A 155 24.27 -4.34 -1.93
CA ALA A 155 25.54 -3.72 -2.33
C ALA A 155 26.32 -4.61 -3.32
N GLU A 156 26.40 -5.91 -3.08
CA GLU A 156 27.05 -6.87 -3.97
C GLU A 156 26.34 -6.95 -5.34
N ALA A 157 25.00 -6.98 -5.34
CA ALA A 157 24.22 -6.98 -6.58
C ALA A 157 24.36 -5.66 -7.35
N GLN A 158 24.37 -4.52 -6.65
CA GLN A 158 24.58 -3.19 -7.25
C GLN A 158 25.95 -3.10 -7.92
N ALA A 159 27.00 -3.61 -7.27
CA ALA A 159 28.35 -3.65 -7.81
C ALA A 159 28.44 -4.53 -9.07
N LEU A 160 27.71 -5.66 -9.12
CA LEU A 160 27.62 -6.50 -10.30
C LEU A 160 26.92 -5.79 -11.47
N LEU A 161 25.84 -5.05 -11.21
CA LEU A 161 25.09 -4.31 -12.24
C LEU A 161 25.85 -3.11 -12.80
N GLN A 162 26.82 -2.57 -12.06
CA GLN A 162 27.66 -1.44 -12.50
C GLN A 162 28.86 -1.85 -13.36
N ARG A 163 29.12 -3.16 -13.54
CA ARG A 163 30.26 -3.62 -14.35
C ARG A 163 30.04 -3.32 -15.84
N PRO A 164 31.09 -2.98 -16.61
CA PRO A 164 30.96 -2.71 -18.04
C PRO A 164 30.31 -3.88 -18.82
N GLU A 165 30.60 -5.13 -18.46
CA GLU A 165 30.01 -6.30 -19.15
C GLU A 165 28.52 -6.50 -18.82
N ALA A 166 28.01 -5.85 -17.77
CA ALA A 166 26.61 -5.92 -17.36
C ALA A 166 25.70 -4.97 -18.14
N LEU A 167 26.24 -3.86 -18.65
CA LEU A 167 25.48 -2.79 -19.31
C LEU A 167 24.73 -3.25 -20.57
N ASN A 168 25.25 -4.26 -21.28
CA ASN A 168 24.68 -4.74 -22.54
C ASN A 168 23.69 -5.91 -22.37
N ASN A 169 23.57 -6.49 -21.18
CA ASN A 169 22.93 -7.79 -20.97
C ASN A 169 21.58 -7.73 -20.25
N GLY A 170 21.18 -6.54 -19.78
CA GLY A 170 19.96 -6.37 -18.98
C GLY A 170 20.09 -6.95 -17.56
N ARG A 171 19.35 -6.37 -16.61
CA ARG A 171 19.43 -6.74 -15.19
C ARG A 171 19.22 -8.23 -14.93
N LEU A 172 18.22 -8.84 -15.58
CA LEU A 172 17.86 -10.24 -15.38
C LEU A 172 19.05 -11.18 -15.68
N ALA A 173 19.72 -10.99 -16.82
CA ALA A 173 20.85 -11.84 -17.19
C ALA A 173 22.06 -11.64 -16.29
N VAL A 174 22.27 -10.42 -15.78
CA VAL A 174 23.33 -10.14 -14.81
C VAL A 174 23.07 -10.87 -13.49
N LEU A 175 21.84 -10.82 -12.98
CA LEU A 175 21.47 -11.52 -11.75
C LEU A 175 21.58 -13.04 -11.90
N VAL A 176 21.19 -13.60 -13.05
CA VAL A 176 21.37 -15.03 -13.35
C VAL A 176 22.84 -15.42 -13.39
N ARG A 177 23.68 -14.69 -14.13
CA ARG A 177 25.14 -14.95 -14.18
C ARG A 177 25.82 -14.79 -12.81
N GLY A 178 25.32 -13.87 -11.98
CA GLY A 178 25.77 -13.69 -10.61
C GLY A 178 25.24 -14.73 -9.61
N GLY A 179 24.42 -15.69 -10.05
CA GLY A 179 23.86 -16.74 -9.19
C GLY A 179 22.72 -16.28 -8.26
N TYR A 180 22.22 -15.05 -8.42
CA TYR A 180 21.07 -14.54 -7.65
C TYR A 180 19.75 -15.21 -8.06
N LEU A 181 19.69 -15.69 -9.30
CA LEU A 181 18.52 -16.33 -9.90
C LEU A 181 18.96 -17.58 -10.68
N PRO A 182 18.17 -18.66 -10.66
CA PRO A 182 18.38 -19.80 -11.54
C PRO A 182 18.31 -19.44 -13.03
N ALA A 183 19.00 -20.20 -13.88
CA ALA A 183 19.11 -19.94 -15.32
C ALA A 183 17.76 -19.86 -16.06
N TYR A 184 16.77 -20.64 -15.63
CA TYR A 184 15.45 -20.69 -16.29
C TYR A 184 14.72 -19.34 -16.28
N PHE A 185 15.09 -18.40 -15.40
CA PHE A 185 14.52 -17.06 -15.38
C PHE A 185 14.69 -16.33 -16.72
N LEU A 186 15.75 -16.63 -17.48
CA LEU A 186 16.00 -16.06 -18.81
C LEU A 186 14.92 -16.43 -19.84
N GLU A 187 14.28 -17.58 -19.67
CA GLU A 187 13.26 -18.10 -20.58
C GLU A 187 11.85 -17.60 -20.24
N ILE A 188 11.66 -17.06 -19.02
CA ILE A 188 10.34 -16.66 -18.53
C ILE A 188 9.65 -15.60 -19.40
N PRO A 189 10.32 -14.54 -19.89
CA PRO A 189 9.66 -13.54 -20.74
C PRO A 189 8.99 -14.18 -21.97
N GLN A 190 9.72 -15.01 -22.71
CA GLN A 190 9.18 -15.71 -23.89
C GLN A 190 8.07 -16.68 -23.51
N ARG A 191 8.25 -17.47 -22.44
CA ARG A 191 7.24 -18.42 -21.98
C ARG A 191 5.95 -17.73 -21.55
N LEU A 192 6.03 -16.52 -20.99
CA LEU A 192 4.86 -15.72 -20.66
C LEU A 192 4.17 -15.17 -21.90
N HIS A 193 4.92 -14.77 -22.93
CA HIS A 193 4.36 -14.40 -24.23
C HIS A 193 3.57 -15.58 -24.83
N ASP A 194 4.18 -16.76 -24.91
CA ASP A 194 3.53 -17.98 -25.41
C ASP A 194 2.32 -18.40 -24.56
N LEU A 195 2.36 -18.11 -23.26
CA LEU A 195 1.27 -18.39 -22.34
C LEU A 195 0.09 -17.45 -22.54
N GLN A 196 0.33 -16.16 -22.81
CA GLN A 196 -0.72 -15.17 -23.04
C GLN A 196 -1.63 -15.56 -24.20
N GLU A 197 -1.07 -16.16 -25.26
CA GLU A 197 -1.84 -16.72 -26.39
C GLU A 197 -2.77 -17.87 -25.98
N LYS A 198 -2.39 -18.61 -24.94
CA LYS A 198 -3.15 -19.77 -24.41
C LYS A 198 -4.12 -19.39 -23.30
N VAL A 199 -4.04 -18.17 -22.75
CA VAL A 199 -4.92 -17.71 -21.68
C VAL A 199 -6.23 -17.24 -22.30
N ILE A 200 -7.26 -18.08 -22.18
CA ILE A 200 -8.62 -17.69 -22.54
C ILE A 200 -9.12 -16.69 -21.48
N PRO A 201 -9.49 -15.45 -21.86
CA PRO A 201 -10.12 -14.52 -20.93
C PRO A 201 -11.33 -15.19 -20.30
N ALA A 202 -11.41 -15.21 -18.98
CA ALA A 202 -12.60 -15.73 -18.31
C ALA A 202 -13.79 -14.86 -18.75
N GLY A 203 -14.78 -15.47 -19.41
CA GLY A 203 -16.00 -14.77 -19.78
C GLY A 203 -16.64 -14.12 -18.54
N LEU A 204 -17.18 -12.91 -18.70
CA LEU A 204 -17.86 -12.21 -17.61
C LEU A 204 -19.09 -13.01 -17.17
N HIS A 205 -19.00 -13.67 -16.02
CA HIS A 205 -20.17 -14.29 -15.41
C HIS A 205 -21.05 -13.18 -14.80
N PRO A 206 -22.35 -13.08 -15.13
CA PRO A 206 -23.21 -12.00 -14.63
C PRO A 206 -23.30 -11.91 -13.10
N ALA A 207 -23.10 -13.04 -12.41
CA ALA A 207 -23.05 -13.12 -10.94
C ALA A 207 -21.61 -13.05 -10.35
N ALA A 208 -20.60 -12.73 -11.15
CA ALA A 208 -19.22 -12.63 -10.67
C ALA A 208 -19.07 -11.50 -9.65
N LEU A 209 -18.46 -11.80 -8.52
CA LEU A 209 -18.11 -10.79 -7.53
C LEU A 209 -16.88 -10.00 -8.03
N PRO A 210 -16.94 -8.66 -8.14
CA PRO A 210 -15.78 -7.86 -8.48
C PRO A 210 -14.76 -7.89 -7.33
N VAL A 211 -13.52 -8.25 -7.65
CA VAL A 211 -12.39 -8.30 -6.72
C VAL A 211 -11.20 -7.64 -7.39
N ALA A 212 -10.47 -6.80 -6.66
CA ALA A 212 -9.19 -6.26 -7.11
C ALA A 212 -8.06 -6.89 -6.27
N GLY A 213 -7.36 -6.08 -5.48
CA GLY A 213 -6.31 -6.54 -4.58
C GLY A 213 -6.67 -7.62 -3.57
N GLY A 214 -7.94 -7.71 -3.15
CA GLY A 214 -8.44 -8.73 -2.23
C GLY A 214 -7.90 -8.68 -0.80
N THR A 215 -6.98 -7.77 -0.46
CA THR A 215 -6.20 -7.73 0.79
C THR A 215 -7.00 -7.54 2.09
N ASP A 216 -8.30 -7.24 1.98
CA ASP A 216 -9.22 -7.10 3.11
C ASP A 216 -10.37 -8.11 2.96
N LEU A 217 -10.93 -8.18 1.75
CA LEU A 217 -12.02 -9.08 1.40
C LEU A 217 -11.68 -10.57 1.56
N LEU A 218 -10.47 -11.01 1.18
CA LEU A 218 -10.02 -12.41 1.31
C LEU A 218 -9.71 -12.79 2.75
N VAL A 219 -9.47 -11.82 3.63
CA VAL A 219 -9.30 -12.07 5.07
C VAL A 219 -10.66 -12.19 5.74
N GLN A 220 -11.60 -11.30 5.40
CA GLN A 220 -12.91 -11.26 6.05
C GLN A 220 -13.87 -12.35 5.53
N LYS A 221 -13.74 -12.77 4.27
CA LYS A 221 -14.71 -13.64 3.58
C LYS A 221 -14.09 -14.73 2.69
N PRO A 222 -13.06 -15.47 3.14
CA PRO A 222 -12.36 -16.42 2.29
C PRO A 222 -13.28 -17.52 1.72
N GLU A 223 -14.23 -18.04 2.51
CA GLU A 223 -15.14 -19.09 2.07
C GLU A 223 -16.13 -18.60 1.00
N GLU A 224 -16.63 -17.36 1.14
CA GLU A 224 -17.54 -16.76 0.16
C GLU A 224 -16.84 -16.59 -1.19
N LEU A 225 -15.57 -16.15 -1.19
CA LEU A 225 -14.79 -15.94 -2.40
C LEU A 225 -14.38 -17.27 -3.05
N LEU A 226 -14.17 -18.32 -2.27
CA LEU A 226 -13.89 -19.65 -2.79
C LEU A 226 -15.08 -20.25 -3.56
N GLN A 227 -16.31 -19.93 -3.15
CA GLN A 227 -17.54 -20.53 -3.68
C GLN A 227 -18.20 -19.74 -4.82
N LYS A 228 -17.75 -18.51 -5.10
CA LYS A 228 -18.36 -17.63 -6.10
C LYS A 228 -17.47 -17.47 -7.35
N PRO A 229 -18.08 -17.26 -8.53
CA PRO A 229 -17.32 -16.73 -9.66
C PRO A 229 -16.77 -15.35 -9.30
N LEU A 230 -15.53 -15.07 -9.69
CA LEU A 230 -14.83 -13.82 -9.42
C LEU A 230 -14.49 -13.09 -10.71
N ARG A 231 -14.58 -11.76 -10.69
CA ARG A 231 -14.12 -10.87 -11.75
C ARG A 231 -12.94 -10.06 -11.22
N PHE A 232 -11.75 -10.28 -11.76
CA PHE A 232 -10.52 -9.64 -11.30
C PHE A 232 -10.32 -8.28 -11.98
N LEU A 233 -10.67 -7.21 -11.27
CA LEU A 233 -10.64 -5.84 -11.79
C LEU A 233 -9.23 -5.35 -12.13
N GLU A 234 -8.17 -5.94 -11.56
CA GLU A 234 -6.79 -5.60 -11.92
C GLU A 234 -6.40 -5.98 -13.35
N GLN A 235 -7.20 -6.79 -14.04
CA GLN A 235 -6.98 -7.19 -15.43
C GLN A 235 -7.61 -6.19 -16.43
N GLU A 236 -8.37 -5.21 -15.92
CA GLU A 236 -9.08 -4.23 -16.74
C GLU A 236 -8.26 -2.94 -16.80
N SER A 237 -7.62 -2.69 -17.95
CA SER A 237 -6.67 -1.60 -18.12
C SER A 237 -7.27 -0.22 -17.86
N ASP A 238 -8.56 -0.03 -18.14
CA ASP A 238 -9.31 1.21 -17.90
C ASP A 238 -9.59 1.51 -16.42
N LEU A 239 -9.34 0.53 -15.53
CA LEU A 239 -9.42 0.66 -14.09
C LEU A 239 -8.06 0.89 -13.43
N THR A 240 -6.96 0.92 -14.17
CA THR A 240 -5.60 1.03 -13.64
C THR A 240 -4.92 2.34 -14.06
N GLY A 241 -3.82 2.68 -13.38
CA GLY A 241 -3.01 3.85 -13.68
C GLY A 241 -3.39 5.13 -12.92
N VAL A 242 -2.57 6.14 -13.15
CA VAL A 242 -2.70 7.49 -12.61
C VAL A 242 -2.43 8.45 -13.75
N ARG A 243 -3.22 9.52 -13.87
CA ARG A 243 -3.02 10.58 -14.85
C ARG A 243 -3.31 11.92 -14.22
N CYS A 244 -2.40 12.88 -14.34
CA CYS A 244 -2.61 14.24 -13.86
C CYS A 244 -2.37 15.25 -15.00
N GLU A 245 -3.42 15.97 -15.40
CA GLU A 245 -3.39 16.97 -16.47
C GLU A 245 -4.11 18.24 -16.01
N GLU A 246 -3.51 19.41 -16.30
CA GLU A 246 -4.09 20.72 -15.98
C GLU A 246 -4.56 20.86 -14.51
N GLY A 247 -3.78 20.30 -13.58
CA GLY A 247 -4.08 20.29 -12.15
C GLY A 247 -5.18 19.31 -11.72
N THR A 248 -5.73 18.50 -12.65
CA THR A 248 -6.72 17.46 -12.35
C THR A 248 -6.07 16.09 -12.39
N CYS A 249 -6.11 15.37 -11.27
CA CYS A 249 -5.64 14.00 -11.16
C CYS A 249 -6.79 13.01 -11.19
N VAL A 250 -6.60 11.92 -11.94
CA VAL A 250 -7.50 10.77 -12.02
C VAL A 250 -6.72 9.51 -11.70
N ILE A 251 -7.22 8.72 -10.76
CA ILE A 251 -6.62 7.47 -10.30
C ILE A 251 -7.60 6.34 -10.57
N GLY A 252 -7.20 5.35 -11.35
CA GLY A 252 -7.99 4.13 -11.59
C GLY A 252 -8.27 3.37 -10.30
N ALA A 253 -9.47 2.78 -10.17
CA ALA A 253 -9.88 2.08 -8.95
C ALA A 253 -9.03 0.83 -8.64
N ALA A 254 -8.52 0.14 -9.66
CA ALA A 254 -7.66 -1.03 -9.54
C ALA A 254 -6.16 -0.68 -9.45
N THR A 255 -5.79 0.59 -9.49
CA THR A 255 -4.41 1.04 -9.24
C THR A 255 -3.97 0.64 -7.84
N THR A 256 -2.84 -0.04 -7.74
CA THR A 256 -2.29 -0.48 -6.45
C THR A 256 -1.70 0.69 -5.68
N VAL A 257 -1.62 0.59 -4.36
CA VAL A 257 -0.98 1.61 -3.53
C VAL A 257 0.51 1.76 -3.89
N ALA A 258 1.18 0.66 -4.27
CA ALA A 258 2.56 0.71 -4.74
C ALA A 258 2.70 1.48 -6.08
N GLU A 259 1.80 1.27 -7.03
CA GLU A 259 1.78 2.05 -8.29
C GLU A 259 1.46 3.53 -8.03
N LEU A 260 0.53 3.81 -7.11
CA LEU A 260 0.21 5.17 -6.70
C LEU A 260 1.42 5.86 -6.08
N GLN A 261 2.16 5.15 -5.22
CA GLN A 261 3.37 5.63 -4.56
C GLN A 261 4.49 5.94 -5.56
N GLY A 262 4.67 5.10 -6.58
CA GLY A 262 5.71 5.27 -7.61
C GLY A 262 5.31 6.19 -8.78
N SER A 263 4.13 6.80 -8.75
CA SER A 263 3.62 7.59 -9.88
C SER A 263 4.26 8.98 -9.93
N SER A 264 5.06 9.24 -10.96
CA SER A 264 5.60 10.58 -11.26
C SER A 264 4.49 11.60 -11.56
N ASP A 265 3.41 11.17 -12.21
CA ASP A 265 2.23 11.98 -12.50
C ASP A 265 1.59 12.52 -11.23
N LEU A 266 1.62 11.77 -10.11
CA LEU A 266 1.09 12.19 -8.82
C LEU A 266 2.11 12.95 -7.97
N ALA A 267 3.37 12.51 -7.99
CA ALA A 267 4.45 13.13 -7.24
C ALA A 267 4.73 14.57 -7.69
N ARG A 268 4.44 14.91 -8.96
CA ARG A 268 4.59 16.29 -9.44
C ARG A 268 3.58 17.26 -8.81
N PRO A 269 2.25 17.00 -8.87
CA PRO A 269 1.28 17.89 -8.28
C PRO A 269 1.25 17.79 -6.76
N VAL A 270 1.48 16.62 -6.13
CA VAL A 270 1.45 16.41 -4.66
C VAL A 270 2.73 15.67 -4.20
N PRO A 271 3.86 16.38 -4.00
CA PRO A 271 5.18 15.78 -3.84
C PRO A 271 5.38 14.98 -2.54
N GLU A 272 4.64 15.27 -1.48
CA GLU A 272 4.75 14.60 -0.19
C GLU A 272 3.99 13.26 -0.15
N LEU A 273 3.01 13.08 -1.06
CA LEU A 273 2.10 11.94 -1.03
C LEU A 273 2.81 10.56 -1.17
N PRO A 274 3.83 10.38 -2.03
CA PRO A 274 4.61 9.14 -2.08
C PRO A 274 5.23 8.73 -0.73
N GLU A 275 5.71 9.68 0.07
CA GLU A 275 6.28 9.38 1.39
C GLU A 275 5.19 8.90 2.34
N TYR A 276 4.05 9.60 2.39
CA TYR A 276 2.90 9.22 3.22
C TYR A 276 2.32 7.85 2.87
N LEU A 277 2.29 7.50 1.57
CA LEU A 277 1.89 6.16 1.13
C LEU A 277 2.83 5.07 1.63
N GLY A 278 4.09 5.39 1.96
CA GLY A 278 5.02 4.47 2.64
C GLY A 278 4.59 4.08 4.07
N LEU A 279 3.69 4.85 4.70
CA LEU A 279 3.10 4.52 6.01
C LEU A 279 1.87 3.60 5.90
N PHE A 280 1.37 3.39 4.68
CA PHE A 280 0.25 2.49 4.40
C PHE A 280 0.73 1.05 4.37
N ALA A 281 0.37 0.25 5.38
CA ALA A 281 0.69 -1.18 5.47
C ALA A 281 2.19 -1.48 5.19
N SER A 282 2.50 -2.67 4.68
CA SER A 282 3.83 -3.03 4.16
C SER A 282 3.85 -3.02 2.64
N THR A 283 5.06 -3.07 2.07
CA THR A 283 5.29 -3.24 0.63
C THR A 283 4.52 -4.42 0.05
N LEU A 284 4.48 -5.55 0.77
CA LEU A 284 3.77 -6.76 0.35
C LEU A 284 2.27 -6.49 0.15
N VAL A 285 1.65 -5.76 1.08
CA VAL A 285 0.23 -5.39 1.01
C VAL A 285 0.04 -4.29 -0.02
N ARG A 286 0.90 -3.27 -0.10
CA ARG A 286 0.82 -2.16 -1.07
C ARG A 286 0.89 -2.63 -2.52
N ASN A 287 1.63 -3.71 -2.79
CA ASN A 287 1.71 -4.34 -4.10
C ASN A 287 0.39 -4.97 -4.57
N ARG A 288 -0.59 -5.12 -3.67
CA ARG A 288 -1.89 -5.70 -3.99
C ARG A 288 -3.06 -4.80 -3.66
N ALA A 289 -3.05 -4.11 -2.52
CA ALA A 289 -4.09 -3.20 -2.09
C ALA A 289 -4.32 -2.12 -3.16
N THR A 290 -5.59 -1.86 -3.48
CA THR A 290 -5.97 -0.92 -4.54
C THR A 290 -6.73 0.27 -3.98
N VAL A 291 -6.71 1.39 -4.70
CA VAL A 291 -7.41 2.61 -4.29
C VAL A 291 -8.90 2.37 -4.12
N GLY A 292 -9.55 1.79 -5.13
CA GLY A 292 -10.96 1.44 -5.09
C GLY A 292 -11.27 0.44 -3.99
N GLY A 293 -10.44 -0.60 -3.84
CA GLY A 293 -10.56 -1.58 -2.75
C GLY A 293 -10.53 -0.94 -1.36
N ASN A 294 -9.63 0.02 -1.14
CA ASN A 294 -9.54 0.74 0.13
C ASN A 294 -10.80 1.58 0.41
N LEU A 295 -11.32 2.28 -0.61
CA LEU A 295 -12.54 3.07 -0.47
C LEU A 295 -13.77 2.20 -0.21
N VAL A 296 -13.96 1.10 -0.96
CA VAL A 296 -15.12 0.22 -0.76
C VAL A 296 -15.06 -0.58 0.54
N ASN A 297 -13.88 -0.73 1.15
CA ASN A 297 -13.77 -1.26 2.50
C ASN A 297 -14.44 -0.36 3.54
N ALA A 298 -14.57 0.96 3.27
CA ALA A 298 -15.25 1.92 4.14
C ALA A 298 -14.76 1.88 5.59
N SER A 299 -13.43 1.72 5.77
CA SER A 299 -12.82 1.73 7.10
C SER A 299 -12.86 3.15 7.69
N PRO A 300 -13.30 3.33 8.95
CA PRO A 300 -13.31 4.64 9.62
C PRO A 300 -11.93 5.28 9.79
N ILE A 301 -10.87 4.49 9.61
CA ILE A 301 -9.46 4.80 9.84
C ILE A 301 -8.62 4.54 8.58
N GLY A 302 -9.25 4.54 7.39
CA GLY A 302 -8.53 4.33 6.13
C GLY A 302 -7.61 5.51 5.80
N ASP A 303 -6.29 5.29 5.85
CA ASP A 303 -5.28 6.31 5.55
C ASP A 303 -5.52 6.97 4.17
N LEU A 304 -5.76 6.16 3.14
CA LEU A 304 -6.00 6.65 1.78
C LEU A 304 -7.33 7.41 1.65
N SER A 305 -8.39 6.96 2.33
CA SER A 305 -9.66 7.70 2.39
C SER A 305 -9.47 9.10 2.98
N VAL A 306 -8.71 9.23 4.05
CA VAL A 306 -8.42 10.52 4.71
C VAL A 306 -7.60 11.43 3.79
N MET A 307 -6.50 10.93 3.21
CA MET A 307 -5.71 11.73 2.25
C MET A 307 -6.55 12.24 1.07
N LEU A 308 -7.40 11.38 0.48
CA LEU A 308 -8.27 11.75 -0.64
C LEU A 308 -9.39 12.72 -0.24
N LEU A 309 -9.90 12.66 1.00
CA LEU A 309 -10.87 13.64 1.50
C LEU A 309 -10.25 15.04 1.61
N ALA A 310 -9.04 15.16 2.14
CA ALA A 310 -8.32 16.45 2.20
C ALA A 310 -8.02 17.02 0.80
N LEU A 311 -7.78 16.15 -0.19
CA LEU A 311 -7.63 16.57 -1.60
C LEU A 311 -8.96 17.00 -2.26
N GLY A 312 -10.10 16.79 -1.59
CA GLY A 312 -11.43 17.14 -2.11
C GLY A 312 -11.86 16.20 -3.23
N ALA A 313 -11.56 14.92 -3.11
CA ALA A 313 -11.81 13.95 -4.17
C ALA A 313 -13.29 13.63 -4.41
N GLU A 314 -13.56 13.18 -5.63
CA GLU A 314 -14.83 12.64 -6.10
C GLU A 314 -14.63 11.21 -6.61
N VAL A 315 -15.63 10.37 -6.41
CA VAL A 315 -15.65 8.97 -6.81
C VAL A 315 -16.47 8.82 -8.10
N LEU A 316 -15.83 8.32 -9.15
CA LEU A 316 -16.45 8.04 -10.45
C LEU A 316 -16.94 6.59 -10.46
N LEU A 317 -18.23 6.39 -10.72
CA LEU A 317 -18.88 5.08 -10.69
C LEU A 317 -19.15 4.54 -12.09
N SER A 318 -19.23 3.22 -12.23
CA SER A 318 -19.52 2.55 -13.52
C SER A 318 -20.87 2.92 -14.14
N SER A 319 -21.80 3.47 -13.37
CA SER A 319 -23.09 3.97 -13.86
C SER A 319 -23.01 5.36 -14.52
N GLY A 320 -21.83 5.99 -14.54
CA GLY A 320 -21.64 7.38 -14.95
C GLY A 320 -21.89 8.40 -13.84
N ARG A 321 -22.36 7.96 -12.65
CA ARG A 321 -22.51 8.85 -11.49
C ARG A 321 -21.15 9.28 -10.93
N THR A 322 -21.09 10.54 -10.51
CA THR A 322 -19.98 11.09 -9.73
C THR A 322 -20.50 11.43 -8.33
N VAL A 323 -19.80 11.01 -7.29
CA VAL A 323 -20.18 11.25 -5.90
C VAL A 323 -19.00 11.91 -5.16
N PRO A 324 -19.16 13.09 -4.54
CA PRO A 324 -18.13 13.65 -3.67
C PRO A 324 -17.73 12.64 -2.59
N LEU A 325 -16.43 12.46 -2.33
CA LEU A 325 -15.96 11.43 -1.41
C LEU A 325 -16.53 11.60 0.01
N GLU A 326 -16.73 12.85 0.44
CA GLU A 326 -17.41 13.18 1.72
C GLU A 326 -18.86 12.67 1.81
N ARG A 327 -19.51 12.34 0.68
CA ARG A 327 -20.86 11.76 0.60
C ARG A 327 -20.85 10.31 0.13
N PHE A 328 -19.67 9.72 -0.02
CA PHE A 328 -19.53 8.33 -0.42
C PHE A 328 -19.72 7.36 0.76
N PHE A 329 -19.22 7.73 1.94
CA PHE A 329 -19.41 6.97 3.18
C PHE A 329 -20.67 7.44 3.90
N LEU A 330 -21.71 6.60 3.97
CA LEU A 330 -23.00 6.96 4.55
C LEU A 330 -23.08 6.66 6.06
N ALA A 331 -22.45 5.56 6.48
CA ALA A 331 -22.31 5.13 7.86
C ALA A 331 -21.21 4.06 7.94
N TYR A 332 -20.97 3.51 9.13
CA TYR A 332 -20.02 2.41 9.31
C TYR A 332 -20.29 1.27 8.31
N LYS A 333 -19.32 1.01 7.43
CA LYS A 333 -19.39 -0.01 6.37
C LYS A 333 -20.57 0.14 5.38
N LYS A 334 -21.18 1.33 5.29
CA LYS A 334 -22.26 1.64 4.34
C LYS A 334 -21.81 2.69 3.33
N LEU A 335 -22.03 2.40 2.05
CA LEU A 335 -21.57 3.21 0.92
C LEU A 335 -22.72 3.75 0.09
N ASN A 336 -22.48 4.86 -0.59
CA ASN A 336 -23.35 5.42 -1.61
C ASN A 336 -23.17 4.72 -2.97
N LEU A 337 -23.25 3.39 -2.95
CA LEU A 337 -23.23 2.52 -4.14
C LEU A 337 -24.63 1.91 -4.33
N ARG A 338 -25.14 1.97 -5.56
CA ARG A 338 -26.32 1.22 -5.98
C ARG A 338 -25.90 -0.21 -6.34
N ARG A 339 -26.87 -1.12 -6.35
CA ARG A 339 -26.64 -2.51 -6.74
C ARG A 339 -25.99 -2.59 -8.13
N GLY A 340 -24.85 -3.28 -8.22
CA GLY A 340 -24.09 -3.47 -9.46
C GLY A 340 -23.13 -2.32 -9.82
N GLU A 341 -23.14 -1.20 -9.10
CA GLU A 341 -22.13 -0.16 -9.29
C GLU A 341 -20.77 -0.62 -8.77
N ILE A 342 -19.72 -0.31 -9.52
CA ILE A 342 -18.33 -0.40 -9.06
C ILE A 342 -17.71 0.99 -9.11
N VAL A 343 -16.73 1.21 -8.23
CA VAL A 343 -15.85 2.39 -8.33
C VAL A 343 -14.95 2.19 -9.53
N ARG A 344 -14.96 3.15 -10.46
CA ARG A 344 -14.14 3.12 -11.68
C ARG A 344 -12.83 3.88 -11.48
N ALA A 345 -12.92 5.06 -10.87
CA ALA A 345 -11.78 5.91 -10.60
C ALA A 345 -12.10 6.92 -9.48
N VAL A 346 -11.06 7.59 -9.00
CA VAL A 346 -11.14 8.74 -8.10
C VAL A 346 -10.55 9.94 -8.82
N ARG A 347 -11.17 11.12 -8.68
CA ARG A 347 -10.71 12.37 -9.29
C ARG A 347 -10.60 13.48 -8.26
N PHE A 348 -9.55 14.29 -8.32
CA PHE A 348 -9.46 15.54 -7.55
C PHE A 348 -8.70 16.61 -8.32
N LYS A 349 -8.92 17.87 -7.94
CA LYS A 349 -8.20 19.03 -8.48
C LYS A 349 -7.24 19.57 -7.42
N VAL A 350 -5.97 19.62 -7.78
CA VAL A 350 -4.91 20.22 -6.97
C VAL A 350 -4.90 21.73 -7.23
N PRO A 351 -4.86 22.57 -6.18
CA PRO A 351 -4.80 24.01 -6.37
C PRO A 351 -3.43 24.43 -6.92
N ASP A 352 -3.36 25.61 -7.52
CA ASP A 352 -2.08 26.19 -7.94
C ASP A 352 -1.16 26.39 -6.74
N ALA A 353 0.14 26.21 -6.92
CA ALA A 353 1.15 26.48 -5.91
C ALA A 353 1.24 28.00 -5.56
N PRO A 354 1.78 28.37 -4.39
CA PRO A 354 2.10 27.49 -3.27
C PRO A 354 0.84 27.04 -2.53
N TYR A 355 0.91 25.83 -1.99
CA TYR A 355 -0.02 25.26 -1.02
C TYR A 355 0.75 24.21 -0.20
N THR A 356 0.20 23.78 0.94
CA THR A 356 0.77 22.74 1.79
C THR A 356 -0.19 21.56 1.85
N PHE A 357 0.31 20.35 1.63
CA PHE A 357 -0.40 19.11 1.92
C PHE A 357 0.35 18.35 3.01
N HIS A 358 -0.33 18.00 4.10
CA HIS A 358 0.27 17.31 5.24
C HIS A 358 -0.61 16.16 5.70
N PHE A 359 -0.02 14.98 5.89
CA PHE A 359 -0.68 13.81 6.45
C PHE A 359 0.07 13.30 7.68
N GLU A 360 -0.69 12.94 8.70
CA GLU A 360 -0.16 12.37 9.94
C GLU A 360 -0.98 11.18 10.41
N LYS A 361 -0.29 10.24 11.04
CA LYS A 361 -0.89 9.00 11.54
C LYS A 361 -0.26 8.62 12.88
N ILE A 362 -1.11 8.39 13.87
CA ILE A 362 -0.71 7.85 15.17
C ILE A 362 -1.20 6.41 15.28
N SER A 363 -0.29 5.50 15.57
CA SER A 363 -0.52 4.07 15.80
C SER A 363 0.48 3.54 16.82
N LYS A 364 0.33 2.28 17.28
CA LYS A 364 1.25 1.68 18.26
C LYS A 364 2.65 1.43 17.68
N ARG A 365 2.72 1.25 16.35
CA ARG A 365 3.98 1.19 15.58
C ARG A 365 3.92 2.16 14.41
N ARG A 366 5.08 2.66 13.99
CA ARG A 366 5.20 3.59 12.83
C ARG A 366 4.80 2.94 11.51
N HIS A 367 5.17 1.68 11.30
CA HIS A 367 4.86 0.90 10.09
C HIS A 367 4.06 -0.36 10.48
N LEU A 368 3.35 -0.94 9.51
CA LEU A 368 2.57 -2.18 9.71
C LEU A 368 1.59 -2.10 10.89
N ASP A 369 0.89 -0.97 11.02
CA ASP A 369 -0.13 -0.83 12.06
C ASP A 369 -1.30 0.01 11.58
N ILE A 370 -2.44 -0.25 12.20
CA ILE A 370 -3.68 0.45 11.92
C ILE A 370 -3.72 1.72 12.77
N ALA A 371 -4.11 2.84 12.16
CA ALA A 371 -4.19 4.12 12.85
C ALA A 371 -5.14 4.06 14.08
N SER A 372 -4.70 4.63 15.20
CA SER A 372 -5.59 5.07 16.27
C SER A 372 -6.37 6.30 15.81
N VAL A 373 -5.65 7.31 15.29
CA VAL A 373 -6.18 8.50 14.62
C VAL A 373 -5.20 8.85 13.50
N ASN A 374 -5.74 9.19 12.34
CA ASN A 374 -4.99 9.77 11.23
C ASN A 374 -5.70 11.03 10.74
N SER A 375 -4.96 11.94 10.14
CA SER A 375 -5.48 13.22 9.66
C SER A 375 -4.69 13.69 8.45
N ALA A 376 -5.37 14.34 7.50
CA ALA A 376 -4.76 15.01 6.36
C ALA A 376 -5.30 16.44 6.26
N ALA A 377 -4.44 17.37 5.87
CA ALA A 377 -4.81 18.73 5.59
C ALA A 377 -4.24 19.23 4.26
N LEU A 378 -5.02 20.04 3.57
CA LEU A 378 -4.58 20.86 2.45
C LEU A 378 -4.88 22.33 2.77
N ILE A 379 -3.83 23.15 2.78
CA ILE A 379 -3.89 24.57 3.17
C ILE A 379 -3.27 25.41 2.06
N LYS A 380 -3.99 26.44 1.62
CA LYS A 380 -3.48 27.46 0.69
C LYS A 380 -3.69 28.84 1.29
N LEU A 381 -2.65 29.66 1.20
CA LEU A 381 -2.72 31.07 1.57
C LEU A 381 -2.88 31.94 0.32
N ASP A 382 -3.55 33.08 0.48
CA ASP A 382 -3.56 34.15 -0.51
C ASP A 382 -2.31 35.05 -0.39
N ARG A 383 -2.25 36.06 -1.25
CA ARG A 383 -1.14 37.02 -1.30
C ARG A 383 -0.99 37.89 -0.05
N GLU A 384 -2.01 37.91 0.82
CA GLU A 384 -1.99 38.66 2.10
C GLU A 384 -1.68 37.75 3.30
N ASN A 385 -1.21 36.52 3.05
CA ASN A 385 -0.97 35.47 4.03
C ASN A 385 -2.24 35.09 4.84
N LYS A 386 -3.42 35.22 4.22
CA LYS A 386 -4.68 34.73 4.79
C LYS A 386 -5.04 33.39 4.19
N VAL A 387 -5.73 32.55 4.95
CA VAL A 387 -6.17 31.23 4.47
C VAL A 387 -7.22 31.39 3.36
N ALA A 388 -6.88 30.95 2.16
CA ALA A 388 -7.73 30.99 0.97
C ALA A 388 -8.47 29.67 0.72
N LEU A 389 -7.84 28.55 1.11
CA LEU A 389 -8.42 27.22 1.06
C LEU A 389 -7.89 26.42 2.26
N CYS A 390 -8.79 25.76 2.98
CA CYS A 390 -8.44 24.81 4.02
C CYS A 390 -9.37 23.61 3.91
N ARG A 391 -8.81 22.40 3.88
CA ARG A 391 -9.53 21.15 4.04
C ARG A 391 -8.79 20.32 5.05
N ILE A 392 -9.48 19.86 6.09
CA ILE A 392 -8.92 18.98 7.11
C ILE A 392 -9.83 17.77 7.20
N SER A 393 -9.26 16.59 7.12
CA SER A 393 -9.98 15.33 7.21
C SER A 393 -9.33 14.43 8.25
N ALA A 394 -10.11 13.56 8.87
CA ALA A 394 -9.64 12.71 9.96
C ALA A 394 -10.32 11.34 9.95
N GLY A 395 -9.59 10.32 10.40
CA GLY A 395 -10.10 8.98 10.63
C GLY A 395 -9.92 8.55 12.08
N GLY A 396 -10.70 7.55 12.51
CA GLY A 396 -10.68 7.02 13.89
C GLY A 396 -11.43 7.87 14.91
N VAL A 397 -12.08 8.93 14.42
CA VAL A 397 -12.75 9.95 15.25
C VAL A 397 -14.26 10.00 15.03
N ALA A 398 -14.78 9.15 14.13
CA ALA A 398 -16.19 9.00 13.79
C ALA A 398 -16.44 7.60 13.18
N PRO A 399 -17.71 7.19 12.96
CA PRO A 399 -18.04 5.92 12.29
C PRO A 399 -17.60 5.81 10.82
N VAL A 400 -17.18 6.92 10.20
CA VAL A 400 -16.65 7.01 8.83
C VAL A 400 -15.48 8.01 8.82
N PRO A 401 -14.57 7.95 7.83
CA PRO A 401 -13.60 9.03 7.62
C PRO A 401 -14.33 10.36 7.41
N LEU A 402 -13.94 11.39 8.14
CA LEU A 402 -14.68 12.65 8.26
C LEU A 402 -13.89 13.78 7.61
N LEU A 403 -14.55 14.58 6.78
CA LEU A 403 -14.05 15.90 6.38
C LEU A 403 -14.63 16.94 7.36
N LEU A 404 -13.75 17.62 8.11
CA LEU A 404 -14.15 18.64 9.08
C LEU A 404 -14.73 19.87 8.38
N LYS A 405 -15.66 20.55 9.03
CA LYS A 405 -16.39 21.70 8.50
C LYS A 405 -16.13 22.96 9.32
N LYS A 406 -16.39 22.91 10.62
CA LYS A 406 -16.30 24.09 11.51
C LYS A 406 -14.88 24.62 11.61
N ALA A 407 -13.89 23.73 11.78
CA ALA A 407 -12.49 24.13 11.90
C ALA A 407 -11.95 24.81 10.61
N PRO A 408 -12.10 24.23 9.41
CA PRO A 408 -11.74 24.93 8.17
C PRO A 408 -12.53 26.22 7.93
N GLU A 409 -13.83 26.25 8.21
CA GLU A 409 -14.68 27.45 8.05
C GLU A 409 -14.20 28.62 8.92
N PHE A 410 -13.84 28.35 10.18
CA PHE A 410 -13.27 29.34 11.10
C PHE A 410 -11.98 29.97 10.57
N LEU A 411 -11.17 29.18 9.84
CA LEU A 411 -9.89 29.65 9.30
C LEU A 411 -10.02 30.49 8.05
N LEU A 412 -11.10 30.34 7.27
CA LEU A 412 -11.21 31.04 5.99
C LEU A 412 -11.06 32.55 6.19
N ARG A 413 -10.14 33.15 5.41
CA ARG A 413 -9.74 34.57 5.47
C ARG A 413 -9.03 35.01 6.75
N ALA A 414 -8.79 34.12 7.71
CA ALA A 414 -7.96 34.42 8.88
C ALA A 414 -6.48 34.50 8.49
N ARG A 415 -5.72 35.35 9.19
CA ARG A 415 -4.24 35.27 9.20
C ARG A 415 -3.82 34.21 10.19
N LEU A 416 -2.85 33.38 9.80
CA LEU A 416 -2.33 32.35 10.69
C LEU A 416 -1.58 32.98 11.86
N SER A 417 -1.88 32.50 13.06
CA SER A 417 -1.15 32.76 14.30
C SER A 417 -1.29 31.52 15.19
N GLU A 418 -0.40 31.36 16.17
CA GLU A 418 -0.49 30.27 17.14
C GLU A 418 -1.88 30.19 17.79
N GLN A 419 -2.44 31.33 18.23
CA GLN A 419 -3.77 31.39 18.84
C GLN A 419 -4.87 30.89 17.89
N ILE A 420 -4.82 31.30 16.61
CA ILE A 420 -5.81 30.89 15.60
C ILE A 420 -5.69 29.38 15.32
N VAL A 421 -4.48 28.83 15.27
CA VAL A 421 -4.23 27.40 15.10
C VAL A 421 -4.77 26.60 16.29
N LEU A 422 -4.50 27.03 17.53
CA LEU A 422 -5.00 26.37 18.74
C LEU A 422 -6.53 26.41 18.84
N GLN A 423 -7.16 27.51 18.46
CA GLN A 423 -8.62 27.64 18.39
C GLN A 423 -9.21 26.72 17.32
N THR A 424 -8.57 26.62 16.15
CA THR A 424 -8.96 25.69 15.08
C THR A 424 -8.91 24.24 15.58
N ALA A 425 -7.83 23.86 16.26
CA ALA A 425 -7.67 22.53 16.81
C ALA A 425 -8.71 22.21 17.89
N ALA A 426 -9.07 23.19 18.73
CA ALA A 426 -10.15 23.06 19.71
C ALA A 426 -11.52 22.87 19.02
N LEU A 427 -11.81 23.64 17.96
CA LEU A 427 -13.04 23.48 17.18
C LEU A 427 -13.13 22.11 16.53
N ALA A 428 -12.05 21.62 15.92
CA ALA A 428 -11.99 20.29 15.32
C ALA A 428 -12.36 19.18 16.32
N ALA A 429 -11.91 19.30 17.57
CA ALA A 429 -12.23 18.34 18.64
C ALA A 429 -13.73 18.31 19.00
N THR A 430 -14.49 19.37 18.72
CA THR A 430 -15.95 19.43 18.94
C THR A 430 -16.78 18.83 17.80
N GLU A 431 -16.17 18.59 16.63
CA GLU A 431 -16.86 18.03 15.46
C GLU A 431 -16.90 16.50 15.48
N VAL A 432 -16.18 15.88 16.42
CA VAL A 432 -15.92 14.44 16.42
C VAL A 432 -16.50 13.72 17.61
N SER A 433 -16.84 12.46 17.38
CA SER A 433 -17.44 11.57 18.37
C SER A 433 -16.77 10.19 18.34
N PRO A 434 -15.47 10.11 18.70
CA PRO A 434 -14.74 8.84 18.75
C PRO A 434 -15.34 7.86 19.75
N ILE A 435 -15.15 6.57 19.50
CA ILE A 435 -15.44 5.49 20.45
C ILE A 435 -14.17 5.02 21.16
N THR A 436 -14.31 4.52 22.38
CA THR A 436 -13.26 3.76 23.07
C THR A 436 -13.15 2.37 22.45
N ASP A 437 -11.94 1.97 22.06
CA ASP A 437 -11.63 0.63 21.56
C ASP A 437 -10.17 0.24 21.85
N VAL A 438 -9.71 -0.87 21.28
CA VAL A 438 -8.33 -1.40 21.43
C VAL A 438 -7.22 -0.45 20.94
N ARG A 439 -7.57 0.62 20.23
CA ARG A 439 -6.68 1.64 19.69
C ARG A 439 -6.63 2.91 20.54
N GLY A 440 -7.46 2.98 21.60
CA GLY A 440 -7.42 4.06 22.59
C GLY A 440 -8.81 4.49 23.06
N SER A 441 -8.84 5.25 24.17
CA SER A 441 -10.08 5.85 24.67
C SER A 441 -10.60 6.95 23.74
N ALA A 442 -11.89 7.26 23.85
CA ALA A 442 -12.51 8.36 23.11
C ALA A 442 -11.83 9.71 23.42
N GLU A 443 -11.47 9.95 24.69
CA GLU A 443 -10.77 11.16 25.14
C GLU A 443 -9.38 11.25 24.51
N TYR A 444 -8.62 10.15 24.53
CA TYR A 444 -7.30 10.08 23.93
C TYR A 444 -7.37 10.36 22.42
N LYS A 445 -8.31 9.76 21.69
CA LYS A 445 -8.48 9.99 20.25
C LYS A 445 -8.87 11.43 19.93
N ARG A 446 -9.72 12.05 20.75
CA ARG A 446 -10.08 13.47 20.60
C ARG A 446 -8.86 14.37 20.82
N LEU A 447 -8.05 14.07 21.84
CA LEU A 447 -6.79 14.78 22.09
C LEU A 447 -5.81 14.60 20.92
N LEU A 448 -5.64 13.37 20.41
CA LEU A 448 -4.80 13.10 19.25
C LEU A 448 -5.22 13.94 18.04
N LEU A 449 -6.51 13.97 17.71
CA LEU A 449 -6.98 14.82 16.60
C LEU A 449 -6.59 16.28 16.80
N ARG A 450 -6.79 16.84 18.00
CA ARG A 450 -6.38 18.20 18.31
C ARG A 450 -4.89 18.41 17.98
N GLN A 451 -4.02 17.49 18.41
CA GLN A 451 -2.58 17.60 18.14
C GLN A 451 -2.24 17.47 16.65
N LEU A 452 -2.87 16.54 15.95
CA LEU A 452 -2.66 16.37 14.51
C LEU A 452 -3.09 17.62 13.72
N VAL A 453 -4.19 18.26 14.13
CA VAL A 453 -4.62 19.53 13.53
C VAL A 453 -3.55 20.60 13.70
N VAL A 454 -2.95 20.73 14.90
CA VAL A 454 -1.84 21.67 15.10
C VAL A 454 -0.63 21.32 14.23
N ALA A 455 -0.27 20.03 14.15
CA ALA A 455 0.85 19.54 13.35
C ALA A 455 0.73 19.89 11.86
N HIS A 456 -0.48 19.93 11.30
CA HIS A 456 -0.70 20.33 9.91
C HIS A 456 -0.29 21.78 9.57
N PHE A 457 -0.15 22.65 10.57
CA PHE A 457 0.28 24.04 10.35
C PHE A 457 1.79 24.22 10.45
N VAL A 458 2.53 23.26 11.03
CA VAL A 458 3.99 23.35 11.17
C VAL A 458 4.69 23.52 9.81
N PRO A 459 4.37 22.75 8.75
CA PRO A 459 5.04 22.91 7.45
C PRO A 459 4.70 24.23 6.73
N THR A 460 3.70 25.00 7.20
CA THR A 460 3.41 26.32 6.62
C THR A 460 4.46 27.37 6.96
N GLY A 461 5.30 27.12 7.98
CA GLY A 461 6.38 28.01 8.40
C GLY A 461 5.92 29.36 8.99
N LEU A 462 4.61 29.54 9.24
CA LEU A 462 4.00 30.83 9.56
C LEU A 462 3.45 30.92 10.99
N ALA A 463 3.56 29.84 11.75
CA ALA A 463 3.39 29.86 13.19
C ALA A 463 4.65 29.22 13.79
N GLU A 464 5.42 29.99 14.55
CA GLU A 464 6.32 29.44 15.55
C GLU A 464 5.43 28.76 16.60
N ILE A 465 5.04 27.51 16.32
CA ILE A 465 4.28 26.70 17.27
C ILE A 465 5.32 26.18 18.23
N GLU A 466 5.44 26.87 19.36
CA GLU A 466 6.30 26.42 20.42
C GLU A 466 5.87 25.03 20.89
N PRO A 467 6.80 24.06 21.09
CA PRO A 467 6.44 22.70 21.46
C PRO A 467 5.54 22.61 22.69
N HIS A 468 5.63 23.57 23.62
CA HIS A 468 4.80 23.62 24.82
C HIS A 468 3.30 23.90 24.54
N ALA A 469 2.98 24.59 23.43
CA ALA A 469 1.60 24.86 23.03
C ALA A 469 0.86 23.59 22.55
N LEU A 470 1.60 22.58 22.08
CA LEU A 470 1.08 21.24 21.80
C LEU A 470 0.60 20.58 23.12
N PHE A 471 1.30 20.80 24.22
CA PHE A 471 0.98 20.20 25.52
C PHE A 471 0.03 21.04 26.38
N ALA A 472 -0.25 22.29 26.02
CA ALA A 472 -1.21 23.15 26.70
C ALA A 472 -2.63 22.59 26.54
N SER A 473 -3.00 21.73 27.48
CA SER A 473 -4.35 21.26 27.71
C SER A 473 -5.27 22.47 27.89
N SER A 474 -6.39 22.52 27.15
CA SER A 474 -7.47 23.50 27.41
C SER A 474 -8.22 23.23 28.72
N ASN A 475 -7.77 22.23 29.50
CA ASN A 475 -8.27 21.88 30.80
C ASN A 475 -7.18 22.17 31.86
N PRO A 476 -7.34 23.24 32.66
CA PRO A 476 -6.39 23.56 33.75
C PRO A 476 -6.26 22.45 34.81
N ASN A 477 -7.14 21.42 34.77
CA ASN A 477 -7.11 20.28 35.68
C ASN A 477 -6.28 19.07 35.21
N LEU A 478 -5.68 19.10 34.02
CA LEU A 478 -4.86 18.00 33.49
C LEU A 478 -3.35 18.20 33.64
N THR A 479 -2.90 19.35 34.14
CA THR A 479 -1.47 19.65 34.40
C THR A 479 -1.00 19.25 35.80
N ALA A 480 -1.82 18.51 36.56
CA ALA A 480 -1.47 18.03 37.89
C ALA A 480 -1.79 16.54 38.02
N GLN A 481 -0.97 15.68 37.37
CA GLN A 481 -0.68 14.32 37.81
C GLN A 481 0.55 13.77 37.09
#